data_AF-A0A139I502-F1
#
_entry.id   AF-A0A139I502-F1
#
_cell.length_a   1.000
_cell.length_b   1.000
_cell.length_c   1.000
_cell.angle_alpha   90.00
_cell.angle_beta   90.00
_cell.angle_gamma   90.00
#
_symmetry.space_group_name_H-M   'P 1'
#
loop_
_entity.id
_entity.type
_entity.pdbx_description
1 polymer ?
#
loop_
_entity_poly.entity_id
_entity_poly.type
_entity_poly.pdbx_seq_one_letter_code
_entity_poly.pdbx_strand_id
1 'polypeptide(L)'
;MLPFMRDECAAKTPEKTLLSLYGSIKRLRDYAYDSLIRQCGIVAYQGTNGILFVMSAAIAILPVLFCFLMPSDAATDERANVQRNETPPSGVWTKLKHFWLKEY
;
A
#
# COMPACT_ATOMS: atom_id res chain seq x y z
N MET A 1 -19.36 -9.13 -5.15
CA MET A 1 -19.71 -9.73 -6.47
C MET A 1 -21.08 -10.40 -6.47
N LEU A 2 -21.43 -11.27 -5.52
CA LEU A 2 -22.76 -11.93 -5.47
C LEU A 2 -23.98 -10.99 -5.54
N PRO A 3 -24.03 -9.84 -4.81
CA PRO A 3 -25.13 -8.88 -4.94
C PRO A 3 -25.20 -8.26 -6.35
N PHE A 4 -24.07 -7.80 -6.90
CA PHE A 4 -24.00 -7.29 -8.27
C PHE A 4 -24.45 -8.32 -9.32
N MET A 5 -24.14 -9.60 -9.11
CA MET A 5 -24.64 -10.64 -10.01
C MET A 5 -26.16 -10.83 -9.90
N ARG A 6 -26.77 -10.60 -8.73
CA ARG A 6 -28.23 -10.65 -8.58
C ARG A 6 -28.94 -9.44 -9.18
N ASP A 7 -28.32 -8.27 -9.12
CA ASP A 7 -28.88 -7.05 -9.69
C ASP A 7 -28.82 -7.07 -11.23
N GLU A 8 -27.74 -7.64 -11.80
CA GLU A 8 -27.53 -7.69 -13.25
C GLU A 8 -28.14 -8.95 -13.91
N CYS A 9 -28.09 -10.12 -13.27
CA CYS A 9 -28.65 -11.35 -13.86
C CYS A 9 -30.18 -11.35 -13.80
N ALA A 10 -30.81 -11.87 -14.86
CA ALA A 10 -32.25 -12.10 -14.88
C ALA A 10 -32.70 -12.89 -13.63
N ALA A 11 -33.80 -12.45 -13.00
CA ALA A 11 -34.34 -12.98 -11.73
C ALA A 11 -34.61 -14.50 -11.72
N LYS A 12 -34.64 -15.13 -12.90
CA LYS A 12 -34.81 -16.57 -13.09
C LYS A 12 -33.53 -17.39 -12.94
N THR A 13 -32.37 -16.76 -12.77
CA THR A 13 -31.09 -17.45 -12.67
C THR A 13 -30.97 -18.14 -11.31
N PRO A 14 -30.84 -19.48 -11.25
CA PRO A 14 -30.80 -20.18 -9.99
C PRO A 14 -29.55 -19.82 -9.19
N GLU A 15 -29.72 -19.64 -7.88
CA GLU A 15 -28.67 -19.20 -6.96
C GLU A 15 -27.45 -20.14 -6.93
N LYS A 16 -27.66 -21.43 -7.16
CA LYS A 16 -26.58 -22.42 -7.33
C LYS A 16 -25.63 -22.06 -8.49
N THR A 17 -26.17 -21.51 -9.59
CA THR A 17 -25.36 -21.11 -10.75
C THR A 17 -24.58 -19.85 -10.45
N LEU A 18 -25.18 -18.89 -9.74
CA LEU A 18 -24.49 -17.67 -9.30
C LEU A 18 -23.34 -17.99 -8.33
N LEU A 19 -23.57 -18.90 -7.39
CA LEU A 19 -22.54 -19.37 -6.44
C LEU A 19 -21.40 -20.13 -7.14
N SER A 20 -21.72 -20.97 -8.14
CA SER A 20 -20.67 -21.69 -8.88
C SER A 20 -19.81 -20.74 -9.73
N LEU A 21 -20.43 -19.72 -10.31
CA LEU A 21 -19.75 -18.66 -11.05
C LEU A 21 -18.91 -17.77 -10.14
N TYR A 22 -19.41 -17.44 -8.95
CA TYR A 22 -18.65 -16.73 -7.92
C TYR A 22 -17.42 -17.51 -7.48
N GLY A 23 -17.56 -18.82 -7.27
CA GLY A 23 -16.45 -19.70 -6.89
C GLY A 23 -15.43 -19.92 -8.00
N SER A 24 -15.80 -19.75 -9.28
CA SER A 24 -14.88 -19.97 -10.39
C SER A 24 -15.28 -19.18 -11.65
N ILE A 25 -14.58 -18.06 -11.89
CA ILE A 25 -14.75 -17.23 -13.10
C ILE A 25 -14.46 -18.02 -14.39
N LYS A 26 -13.66 -19.10 -14.32
CA LYS A 26 -13.37 -19.96 -15.48
C LYS A 26 -14.63 -20.62 -16.03
N ARG A 27 -15.60 -20.93 -15.17
CA ARG A 27 -16.92 -21.47 -15.56
C ARG A 27 -17.73 -20.50 -16.41
N LEU A 28 -17.45 -19.19 -16.29
CA LEU A 28 -18.08 -18.17 -17.13
C LEU A 28 -17.67 -18.34 -18.61
N ARG A 29 -16.50 -18.93 -18.89
CA ARG A 29 -15.99 -19.16 -20.24
C ARG A 29 -16.69 -20.32 -20.95
N ASP A 30 -17.29 -21.24 -20.20
CA ASP A 30 -18.04 -22.38 -20.72
C ASP A 30 -19.37 -21.93 -21.36
N TYR A 31 -19.86 -20.74 -21.00
CA TYR A 31 -21.05 -20.13 -21.60
C TYR A 31 -20.73 -19.36 -22.89
N ALA A 32 -21.64 -19.42 -23.86
CA ALA A 32 -21.57 -18.64 -25.09
C ALA A 32 -21.42 -17.14 -24.78
N TYR A 33 -20.68 -16.42 -25.62
CA TYR A 33 -20.39 -14.99 -25.41
C TYR A 33 -21.66 -14.15 -25.28
N ASP A 34 -22.66 -14.43 -26.12
CA ASP A 34 -23.95 -13.73 -26.15
C ASP A 34 -24.95 -14.22 -25.10
N SER A 35 -24.57 -15.17 -24.24
CA SER A 35 -25.46 -15.61 -23.18
C SER A 35 -25.61 -14.52 -22.11
N LEU A 36 -26.86 -14.28 -21.68
CA LEU A 36 -27.20 -13.34 -20.62
C LEU A 36 -26.37 -13.58 -19.34
N ILE A 37 -26.15 -14.85 -18.99
CA ILE A 37 -25.36 -15.25 -17.81
C ILE A 37 -23.91 -14.78 -17.92
N ARG A 38 -23.31 -14.88 -19.12
CA ARG A 38 -21.93 -14.44 -19.33
C ARG A 38 -21.79 -12.92 -19.30
N GLN A 39 -22.71 -12.20 -19.94
CA GLN A 39 -22.70 -10.74 -19.93
C GLN A 39 -22.89 -10.19 -18.51
N CYS A 40 -23.86 -10.71 -17.76
CA CYS A 40 -24.08 -10.30 -16.38
C CYS A 40 -22.88 -10.61 -15.48
N GLY A 41 -22.23 -11.76 -15.70
CA GLY A 41 -21.00 -12.09 -14.98
C GLY A 41 -19.84 -11.16 -15.29
N ILE A 42 -19.70 -10.69 -16.54
CA ILE A 42 -18.69 -9.71 -16.94
C ILE A 42 -18.94 -8.37 -16.27
N VAL A 43 -20.17 -7.86 -16.28
CA VAL A 43 -20.53 -6.58 -15.66
C VAL A 43 -20.32 -6.62 -14.13
N ALA A 44 -20.79 -7.68 -13.47
CA ALA A 44 -20.60 -7.84 -12.02
C ALA A 44 -19.11 -7.95 -11.63
N TYR A 45 -18.29 -8.57 -12.48
CA TYR A 45 -16.85 -8.64 -12.29
C TYR A 45 -16.17 -7.28 -12.50
N GLN A 46 -16.55 -6.53 -13.54
CA GLN A 46 -16.07 -5.17 -13.77
C GLN A 46 -16.40 -4.25 -12.60
N GLY A 47 -17.63 -4.30 -12.07
CA GLY A 47 -18.02 -3.52 -10.88
C GLY A 47 -17.18 -3.86 -9.65
N THR A 48 -16.89 -5.14 -9.42
CA THR A 48 -16.03 -5.58 -8.30
C THR A 48 -14.59 -5.10 -8.49
N ASN A 49 -14.05 -5.17 -9.70
CA ASN A 49 -12.70 -4.69 -10.00
C ASN A 49 -12.58 -3.16 -9.85
N GLY A 50 -13.62 -2.41 -10.21
CA GLY A 50 -13.68 -0.96 -9.98
C GLY A 50 -13.53 -0.61 -8.51
N ILE A 51 -14.23 -1.32 -7.63
CA ILE A 51 -14.12 -1.13 -6.17
C ILE A 51 -12.70 -1.46 -5.67
N LEU A 52 -12.13 -2.59 -6.11
CA LEU A 52 -10.77 -2.98 -5.74
C LEU A 52 -9.74 -1.93 -6.17
N PHE A 53 -9.92 -1.34 -7.36
CA PHE A 53 -9.06 -0.28 -7.86
C PHE A 53 -9.15 1.00 -7.02
N VAL A 54 -10.37 1.40 -6.63
CA VAL A 54 -10.55 2.58 -5.75
C VAL A 54 -9.92 2.35 -4.38
N MET A 55 -10.09 1.15 -3.80
CA MET A 55 -9.50 0.80 -2.51
C MET A 55 -7.97 0.76 -2.58
N SER A 56 -7.39 0.22 -3.66
CA SER A 56 -5.94 0.21 -3.82
C SER A 56 -5.39 1.63 -4.02
N ALA A 57 -6.07 2.48 -4.79
CA ALA A 57 -5.72 3.88 -4.94
C ALA A 57 -5.75 4.63 -3.60
N ALA A 58 -6.78 4.41 -2.79
CA ALA A 58 -6.89 5.02 -1.46
C ALA A 58 -5.72 4.63 -0.54
N ILE A 59 -5.35 3.35 -0.52
CA ILE A 59 -4.21 2.86 0.27
C ILE A 59 -2.88 3.40 -0.28
N ALA A 60 -2.74 3.52 -1.61
CA ALA A 60 -1.54 4.05 -2.24
C ALA A 60 -1.29 5.54 -1.96
N ILE A 61 -2.34 6.31 -1.65
CA ILE A 61 -2.22 7.73 -1.29
C ILE A 61 -1.65 7.91 0.12
N LEU A 62 -1.91 6.98 1.05
CA LEU A 62 -1.42 7.04 2.43
C LEU A 62 0.11 7.21 2.54
N PRO A 63 0.96 6.38 1.90
CA PRO A 63 2.41 6.55 1.98
C PRO A 63 2.88 7.85 1.34
N VAL A 64 2.20 8.34 0.30
CA VAL A 64 2.53 9.63 -0.33
C VAL A 64 2.28 10.77 0.66
N LEU A 65 1.15 10.76 1.37
CA LEU A 65 0.86 11.73 2.42
C LEU A 65 1.88 11.64 3.56
N PHE A 66 2.27 10.44 3.97
CA PHE A 66 3.31 10.25 4.99
C PHE A 66 4.68 10.80 4.55
N CYS A 67 5.06 10.68 3.28
CA CYS A 67 6.29 11.29 2.77
C CYS A 67 6.25 12.82 2.84
N PHE A 68 5.09 13.44 2.60
CA PHE A 68 4.94 14.90 2.72
C PHE A 68 4.85 15.38 4.18
N LEU A 69 4.33 14.54 5.08
CA LEU A 69 4.19 14.87 6.49
C LEU A 69 5.44 14.54 7.31
N MET A 70 6.44 13.87 6.72
CA MET A 70 7.72 13.63 7.39
C MET A 70 8.41 14.99 7.60
N PRO A 71 8.57 15.45 8.85
CA PRO A 71 9.22 16.71 9.14
C PRO A 71 10.68 16.61 8.68
N SER A 72 11.16 17.58 7.91
CA SER A 72 12.57 17.68 7.47
C SER A 72 13.59 17.61 8.62
N ASP A 73 13.10 17.87 9.83
CA ASP A 73 13.77 17.89 11.11
C ASP A 73 14.10 16.48 11.62
N ALA A 74 13.31 15.44 11.30
CA ALA A 74 13.65 14.06 11.66
C ALA A 74 14.89 13.53 10.93
N ALA A 75 15.09 13.94 9.67
CA ALA A 75 16.32 13.65 8.91
C ALA A 75 17.50 14.58 9.29
N THR A 76 17.21 15.71 9.92
CA THR A 76 18.22 16.68 10.37
C THR A 76 18.80 16.32 11.74
N ASP A 77 18.00 15.71 12.62
CA ASP A 77 18.46 15.27 13.95
C ASP A 77 19.51 14.14 13.87
N GLU A 78 19.40 13.25 12.88
CA GLU A 78 20.40 12.20 12.64
C GLU A 78 21.75 12.80 12.19
N ARG A 79 21.74 13.86 11.36
CA ARG A 79 22.95 14.60 10.97
C ARG A 79 23.55 15.40 12.15
N ALA A 80 22.71 15.94 13.03
CA ALA A 80 23.15 16.64 14.23
C ALA A 80 23.79 15.70 15.26
N ASN A 81 23.28 14.47 15.41
CA ASN A 81 23.86 13.45 16.29
C ASN A 81 25.17 12.87 15.75
N VAL A 82 25.30 12.68 14.43
CA VAL A 82 26.56 12.24 13.80
C VAL A 82 27.67 13.30 13.96
N GLN A 83 27.36 14.59 13.73
CA GLN A 83 28.34 15.66 13.95
C GLN A 83 28.76 15.80 15.43
N ARG A 84 27.86 15.52 16.38
CA ARG A 84 28.16 15.56 17.82
C ARG A 84 29.11 14.43 18.26
N ASN A 85 29.06 13.28 17.59
CA ASN A 85 29.94 12.14 17.86
C ASN A 85 31.32 12.25 17.18
N GLU A 86 31.44 13.07 16.13
CA GLU A 86 32.70 13.31 15.42
C GLU A 86 33.51 14.49 15.98
N THR A 87 32.91 15.36 16.79
CA THR A 87 33.66 16.41 17.50
C THR A 87 34.46 15.79 18.66
N PRO A 88 35.81 15.78 18.62
CA PRO A 88 36.59 15.35 19.77
C PRO A 88 36.29 16.28 20.95
N PRO A 89 36.20 15.77 22.19
CA PRO A 89 35.87 16.59 23.34
C PRO A 89 36.91 17.72 23.46
N SER A 90 36.49 18.96 23.19
CA SER A 90 37.31 20.16 23.35
C SER A 90 37.53 20.54 24.82
N GLY A 91 37.37 19.57 25.73
CA GLY A 91 37.40 19.73 27.17
C GLY A 91 38.40 18.78 27.81
N VAL A 92 39.33 19.36 28.57
CA VAL A 92 40.28 18.73 29.49
C VAL A 92 41.42 17.93 28.83
N TRP A 93 41.16 17.04 27.87
CA TRP A 93 42.19 16.15 27.30
C TRP A 93 43.22 16.88 26.44
N THR A 94 42.81 17.89 25.67
CA THR A 94 43.75 18.72 24.88
C THR A 94 44.61 19.61 25.78
N LYS A 95 44.05 20.07 26.92
CA LYS A 95 44.80 20.82 27.93
C LYS A 95 45.80 19.93 28.68
N LEU A 96 45.42 18.69 29.01
CA LEU A 96 46.31 17.72 29.65
C LEU A 96 47.48 17.34 28.73
N LYS A 97 47.21 17.16 27.43
CA LYS A 97 48.24 16.84 26.44
C LYS A 97 49.23 17.99 26.26
N HIS A 98 48.77 19.24 26.29
CA HIS A 98 49.66 20.40 26.28
C HIS A 98 50.45 20.59 27.58
N PHE A 99 49.89 20.19 28.72
CA PHE A 99 50.59 20.23 30.00
C PHE A 99 51.76 19.23 30.02
N TRP A 100 51.52 17.98 29.60
CA TRP A 100 52.56 16.93 29.55
C TRP A 100 53.66 17.16 28.49
N LEU A 101 53.36 17.84 27.39
CA LEU A 101 54.35 18.15 26.34
C LEU A 101 55.25 19.35 26.65
N LYS A 102 55.01 20.06 27.76
CA LYS A 102 55.79 21.24 28.18
C LYS A 102 56.82 20.93 29.27
N GLU A 103 56.82 19.71 29.80
CA GLU A 103 57.71 19.24 30.86
C GLU A 103 58.86 18.34 30.35
N TYR A 104 59.03 18.20 29.02
CA TYR A 104 60.18 17.54 28.39
C TYR A 104 60.91 18.49 27.43
#